data_AF-A0A928VF20-F1
#
_entry.id   AF-A0A928VF20-F1
#
_cell.length_a   1.000
_cell.length_b   1.000
_cell.length_c   1.000
_cell.angle_alpha   90.00
_cell.angle_beta   90.00
_cell.angle_gamma   90.00
#
_symmetry.space_group_name_H-M   'P 1'
#
loop_
_entity.id
_entity.type
_entity.pdbx_description
1 polymer ?
#
loop_
_entity_poly.entity_id
_entity_poly.type
_entity_poly.pdbx_seq_one_letter_code
_entity_poly.pdbx_strand_id
1 'polypeptide(L)'
;MLAEVLFVLGLGVLAIAYPFRHSALGIWAIVLIGLSYWSGWNQTLIERDLSILDSVSLQMPIVAGILFLPLAYRCRSRKLFVLSAIAVCSSLLSNLGAILTKGSVLPSLLLMLPAALLWSYDDTIWTFGQQRKLFQSIARRLAVLYLGGLFYWFSFYGAWISSGWYSRVLEWRSLPSVGILAAIAIAQWVYLSIQAREWKSAMIGTTILVSSIVHFWHLRVEAIPVFAAIVFNAMLGVLAIVAVRNSLKTVERRAFWFGVIALSVQLLSRLMEYELSFSLQLLIVSSLAGSAIAAGLWFEFRDRAPISSPPELPH
;
A
#
# COMPACT_ATOMS: atom_id res chain seq x y z
N MET A 1 22.55 10.85 17.10
CA MET A 1 22.03 11.94 17.95
C MET A 1 20.57 12.34 17.66
N LEU A 2 20.21 13.06 16.57
CA LEU A 2 18.81 13.51 16.38
C LEU A 2 17.80 12.35 16.30
N ALA A 3 18.10 11.32 15.51
CA ALA A 3 17.23 10.14 15.37
C ALA A 3 17.01 9.43 16.71
N GLU A 4 18.04 9.32 17.55
CA GLU A 4 17.96 8.65 18.85
C GLU A 4 17.08 9.43 19.83
N VAL A 5 17.22 10.76 19.86
CA VAL A 5 16.37 11.63 20.69
C VAL A 5 14.90 11.52 20.27
N LEU A 6 14.62 11.53 18.96
CA LEU A 6 13.26 11.37 18.44
C LEU A 6 12.68 9.99 18.78
N PHE A 7 13.50 8.93 18.76
CA PHE A 7 13.09 7.58 19.11
C PHE A 7 12.68 7.48 20.58
N VAL A 8 13.56 7.92 21.49
CA VAL A 8 13.33 7.88 22.94
C VAL A 8 12.14 8.76 23.31
N LEU A 9 12.03 9.96 22.73
CA LEU A 9 10.88 10.84 22.93
C LEU A 9 9.58 10.17 22.45
N GLY A 10 9.60 9.58 21.25
CA GLY A 10 8.45 8.86 20.71
C GLY A 10 8.00 7.68 21.58
N LEU A 11 8.94 6.91 22.14
CA LEU A 11 8.65 5.86 23.12
C LEU A 11 8.05 6.42 24.42
N GLY A 12 8.56 7.54 24.92
CA GLY A 12 7.99 8.23 26.09
C GLY A 12 6.54 8.66 25.85
N VAL A 13 6.25 9.30 24.71
CA VAL A 13 4.89 9.69 24.33
C VAL A 13 3.99 8.46 24.16
N LEU A 14 4.50 7.36 23.60
CA LEU A 14 3.76 6.10 23.46
C LEU A 14 3.38 5.49 24.82
N ALA A 15 4.33 5.49 25.77
CA ALA A 15 4.12 4.99 27.12
C ALA A 15 3.01 5.76 27.85
N ILE A 16 2.90 7.07 27.60
CA ILE A 16 1.80 7.91 28.11
C ILE A 16 0.50 7.64 27.33
N ALA A 17 0.56 7.46 26.01
CA ALA A 17 -0.66 7.24 25.21
C ALA A 17 -1.42 5.96 25.60
N TYR A 18 -0.72 4.91 26.04
CA TYR A 18 -1.31 3.61 26.36
C TYR A 18 -2.30 3.61 27.54
N PRO A 19 -1.96 4.16 28.73
CA PRO A 19 -2.90 4.27 29.85
C PRO A 19 -4.03 5.27 29.55
N PHE A 20 -3.71 6.45 28.99
CA PHE A 20 -4.69 7.52 28.76
C PHE A 20 -5.63 7.27 27.58
N ARG A 21 -5.32 6.31 26.70
CA ARG A 21 -6.10 5.98 25.48
C ARG A 21 -6.33 7.20 24.57
N HIS A 22 -5.39 8.15 24.58
CA HIS A 22 -5.53 9.40 23.85
C HIS A 22 -5.00 9.27 22.43
N SER A 23 -5.90 9.37 21.44
CA SER A 23 -5.55 9.11 20.04
C SER A 23 -4.52 10.11 19.48
N ALA A 24 -4.56 11.39 19.88
CA ALA A 24 -3.61 12.39 19.42
C ALA A 24 -2.16 12.10 19.88
N LEU A 25 -1.97 11.63 21.12
CA LEU A 25 -0.64 11.27 21.63
C LEU A 25 -0.10 10.03 20.89
N GLY A 26 -0.95 9.05 20.60
CA GLY A 26 -0.57 7.92 19.76
C GLY A 26 -0.12 8.33 18.35
N ILE A 27 -0.79 9.32 17.75
CA ILE A 27 -0.41 9.84 16.42
C ILE A 27 0.98 10.48 16.51
N TRP A 28 1.23 11.32 17.51
CA TRP A 28 2.53 11.94 17.73
C TRP A 28 3.64 10.91 17.97
N ALA A 29 3.38 9.87 18.77
CA ALA A 29 4.34 8.80 18.99
C ALA A 29 4.74 8.08 17.69
N ILE A 30 3.77 7.73 16.85
CA ILE A 30 4.04 7.09 15.55
C ILE A 30 4.85 8.01 14.64
N VAL A 31 4.50 9.30 14.58
CA VAL A 31 5.21 10.28 13.74
C VAL A 31 6.66 10.44 14.20
N LEU A 32 6.90 10.59 15.51
CA LEU A 32 8.26 10.74 16.05
C LEU A 32 9.13 9.49 15.82
N ILE A 33 8.59 8.30 16.10
CA ILE A 33 9.29 7.03 15.85
C ILE A 33 9.52 6.82 14.35
N GLY A 34 8.54 7.16 13.50
CA GLY A 34 8.66 7.07 12.06
C GLY A 34 9.73 8.00 11.49
N LEU A 35 9.78 9.27 11.94
CA LEU A 35 10.80 10.24 11.55
C LEU A 35 12.20 9.79 12.01
N SER A 36 12.31 9.28 13.23
CA SER A 36 13.55 8.69 13.73
C SER A 36 14.04 7.55 12.81
N TYR A 37 13.15 6.61 12.47
CA TYR A 37 13.47 5.48 11.62
C TYR A 37 13.97 5.90 10.24
N TRP A 38 13.23 6.77 9.56
CA TRP A 38 13.60 7.25 8.22
C TRP A 38 14.87 8.09 8.22
N SER A 39 15.11 8.88 9.27
CA SER A 39 16.36 9.63 9.42
C SER A 39 17.56 8.71 9.61
N GLY A 40 17.41 7.59 10.34
CA GLY A 40 18.48 6.61 10.57
C GLY A 40 18.77 5.73 9.36
N TRP A 41 17.76 5.42 8.55
CA TRP A 41 17.92 4.63 7.33
C TRP A 41 18.88 5.28 6.31
N ASN A 42 18.81 6.61 6.17
CA ASN A 42 19.66 7.32 5.21
C ASN A 42 21.15 7.33 5.63
N GLN A 43 21.42 7.18 6.94
CA GLN A 43 22.77 7.17 7.51
C GLN A 43 23.41 5.77 7.49
N THR A 44 22.61 4.72 7.73
CA THR A 44 23.05 3.31 7.75
C THR A 44 23.45 2.75 6.37
N LEU A 45 23.21 3.48 5.28
CA LEU A 45 23.73 3.16 3.94
C LEU A 45 25.22 3.50 3.79
N ILE A 46 25.80 4.30 4.69
CA ILE A 46 27.15 4.87 4.56
C ILE A 46 28.11 4.27 5.59
N GLU A 47 27.68 4.06 6.84
CA GLU A 47 28.49 3.47 7.92
C GLU A 47 27.60 2.54 8.77
N ARG A 48 27.90 1.24 8.79
CA ARG A 48 27.17 0.26 9.60
C ARG A 48 27.98 -0.08 10.84
N ASP A 49 27.73 0.67 11.92
CA ASP A 49 28.19 0.28 13.24
C ASP A 49 27.31 -0.85 13.82
N LEU A 50 27.87 -1.60 14.77
CA LEU A 50 27.20 -2.72 15.44
C LEU A 50 26.32 -2.25 16.61
N SER A 51 25.53 -1.19 16.42
CA SER A 51 24.71 -0.63 17.50
C SER A 51 23.45 -1.45 17.76
N ILE A 52 22.99 -1.45 19.02
CA ILE A 52 21.71 -2.06 19.44
C ILE A 52 20.54 -1.42 18.68
N LEU A 53 20.63 -0.11 18.42
CA LEU A 53 19.62 0.65 17.70
C LEU A 53 19.45 0.16 16.25
N ASP A 54 20.55 -0.20 15.59
CA ASP A 54 20.50 -0.75 14.22
C ASP A 54 19.78 -2.10 14.22
N SER A 55 20.02 -2.92 15.24
CA SER A 55 19.32 -4.21 15.38
C SER A 55 17.81 -4.04 15.62
N VAL A 56 17.40 -3.04 16.42
CA VAL A 56 15.98 -2.72 16.62
C VAL A 56 15.36 -2.17 15.33
N SER A 57 16.11 -1.34 14.58
CA SER A 57 15.66 -0.77 13.30
C SER A 57 15.30 -1.87 12.28
N LEU A 58 16.10 -2.94 12.21
CA LEU A 58 15.88 -4.08 11.33
C LEU A 58 14.73 -5.00 11.79
N GLN A 59 14.14 -4.75 12.97
CA GLN A 59 12.95 -5.45 13.46
C GLN A 59 11.72 -4.54 13.56
N MET A 60 11.81 -3.30 13.07
CA MET A 60 10.72 -2.32 13.12
C MET A 60 9.37 -2.77 12.57
N PRO A 61 9.25 -3.63 11.53
CA PRO A 61 7.95 -4.09 11.08
C PRO A 61 7.16 -4.82 12.16
N ILE A 62 7.83 -5.66 12.94
CA ILE A 62 7.23 -6.36 14.08
C ILE A 62 6.98 -5.39 15.22
N VAL A 63 7.98 -4.58 15.57
CA VAL A 63 7.89 -3.62 16.69
C VAL A 63 6.73 -2.65 16.47
N ALA A 64 6.63 -2.05 15.27
CA ALA A 64 5.52 -1.19 14.88
C ALA A 64 4.19 -1.94 14.90
N GLY A 65 4.20 -3.21 14.50
CA GLY A 65 3.04 -4.11 14.57
C GLY A 65 2.52 -4.27 15.99
N ILE A 66 3.40 -4.65 16.92
CA ILE A 66 3.08 -4.94 18.32
C ILE A 66 2.76 -3.68 19.10
N LEU A 67 3.43 -2.56 18.82
CA LEU A 67 3.24 -1.32 19.57
C LEU A 67 2.00 -0.54 19.10
N PHE A 68 1.82 -0.39 17.79
CA PHE A 68 0.85 0.57 17.25
C PHE A 68 -0.51 -0.06 16.90
N LEU A 69 -0.57 -1.32 16.44
CA LEU A 69 -1.86 -1.94 16.17
C LEU A 69 -2.71 -2.08 17.44
N PRO A 70 -2.23 -2.63 18.57
CA PRO A 70 -3.02 -2.73 19.80
C PRO A 70 -3.50 -1.37 20.28
N LEU A 71 -2.66 -0.34 20.16
CA LEU A 71 -3.03 1.02 20.51
C LEU A 71 -4.18 1.54 19.64
N ALA A 72 -4.18 1.25 18.34
CA ALA A 72 -5.27 1.61 17.43
C ALA A 72 -6.60 0.94 17.83
N TYR A 73 -6.57 -0.33 18.24
CA TYR A 73 -7.75 -1.03 18.78
C TYR A 73 -8.21 -0.44 20.12
N ARG A 74 -7.28 -0.19 21.04
CA ARG A 74 -7.57 0.36 22.37
C ARG A 74 -8.18 1.76 22.28
N CYS A 75 -7.73 2.58 21.34
CA CYS A 75 -8.26 3.91 21.08
C CYS A 75 -9.44 3.92 20.09
N ARG A 76 -9.78 2.79 19.46
CA ARG A 76 -10.78 2.65 18.38
C ARG A 76 -10.64 3.68 17.26
N SER A 77 -9.41 4.09 16.95
CA SER A 77 -9.14 5.21 16.04
C SER A 77 -8.71 4.72 14.66
N ARG A 78 -9.51 5.07 13.65
CA ARG A 78 -9.21 4.78 12.23
C ARG A 78 -7.92 5.44 11.77
N LYS A 79 -7.64 6.66 12.25
CA LYS A 79 -6.42 7.40 11.88
C LYS A 79 -5.16 6.71 12.40
N LEU A 80 -5.20 6.24 13.65
CA LEU A 80 -4.11 5.46 14.24
C LEU A 80 -3.87 4.18 13.48
N PHE A 81 -4.93 3.45 13.12
CA PHE A 81 -4.81 2.22 12.34
C PHE A 81 -4.15 2.47 10.97
N VAL A 82 -4.55 3.53 10.27
CA VAL A 82 -3.94 3.89 8.98
C VAL A 82 -2.46 4.21 9.16
N LEU A 83 -2.09 5.03 10.14
CA LEU A 83 -0.70 5.37 10.41
C LEU A 83 0.14 4.16 10.85
N SER A 84 -0.41 3.27 11.68
CA SER A 84 0.28 2.03 12.06
C SER A 84 0.49 1.11 10.87
N ALA A 85 -0.52 0.97 10.00
CA ALA A 85 -0.42 0.17 8.78
C ALA A 85 0.66 0.73 7.84
N ILE A 86 0.70 2.05 7.67
CA ILE A 86 1.75 2.73 6.89
C ILE A 86 3.12 2.47 7.52
N ALA A 87 3.28 2.64 8.84
CA ALA A 87 4.55 2.41 9.53
C ALA A 87 5.05 0.96 9.38
N VAL A 88 4.17 -0.03 9.52
CA VAL A 88 4.49 -1.45 9.31
C VAL A 88 4.87 -1.72 7.85
N CYS A 89 4.08 -1.26 6.88
CA CYS A 89 4.36 -1.49 5.46
C CYS A 89 5.65 -0.79 5.01
N SER A 90 5.86 0.44 5.47
CA SER A 90 7.04 1.27 5.22
C SER A 90 8.31 0.62 5.74
N SER A 91 8.33 0.19 7.01
CA SER A 91 9.48 -0.51 7.58
C SER A 91 9.68 -1.88 6.95
N LEU A 92 8.60 -2.58 6.59
CA LEU A 92 8.70 -3.86 5.90
C LEU A 92 9.37 -3.71 4.54
N LEU A 93 8.97 -2.71 3.74
CA LEU A 93 9.61 -2.39 2.46
C LEU A 93 11.11 -2.10 2.61
N SER A 94 11.48 -1.34 3.63
CA SER A 94 12.88 -1.02 3.92
C SER A 94 13.69 -2.28 4.23
N ASN A 95 13.18 -3.13 5.13
CA ASN A 95 13.81 -4.40 5.49
C ASN A 95 13.90 -5.36 4.31
N LEU A 96 12.90 -5.35 3.42
CA LEU A 96 12.95 -6.09 2.17
C LEU A 96 14.06 -5.60 1.25
N GLY A 97 14.24 -4.28 1.14
CA GLY A 97 15.37 -3.66 0.43
C GLY A 97 16.73 -4.14 0.96
N ALA A 98 16.88 -4.32 2.27
CA ALA A 98 18.12 -4.83 2.86
C ALA A 98 18.39 -6.33 2.55
N ILE A 99 17.35 -7.10 2.22
CA ILE A 99 17.43 -8.53 1.89
C ILE A 99 17.53 -8.75 0.37
N LEU A 100 17.14 -7.76 -0.44
CA LEU A 100 17.16 -7.77 -1.90
C LEU A 100 18.59 -7.89 -2.44
N THR A 101 19.07 -9.11 -2.67
CA THR A 101 20.32 -9.35 -3.40
C THR A 101 20.00 -9.74 -4.84
N LYS A 102 20.87 -9.36 -5.80
CA LYS A 102 20.74 -9.73 -7.23
C LYS A 102 20.56 -11.24 -7.46
N GLY A 103 21.00 -12.05 -6.49
CA GLY A 103 21.00 -13.51 -6.56
C GLY A 103 19.90 -14.22 -5.77
N SER A 104 18.88 -13.54 -5.21
CA SER A 104 17.83 -14.18 -4.40
C SER A 104 16.48 -14.31 -5.12
N VAL A 105 15.80 -15.45 -4.95
CA VAL A 105 14.45 -15.73 -5.51
C VAL A 105 13.34 -15.09 -4.66
N LEU A 106 13.57 -14.99 -3.35
CA LEU A 106 12.56 -14.55 -2.39
C LEU A 106 12.00 -13.13 -2.61
N PRO A 107 12.75 -12.14 -3.11
CA PRO A 107 12.27 -10.76 -3.03
C PRO A 107 11.15 -10.34 -3.97
N SER A 108 11.00 -10.98 -5.13
CA SER A 108 9.93 -10.67 -6.10
C SER A 108 8.53 -10.91 -5.53
N LEU A 109 8.40 -11.95 -4.71
CA LEU A 109 7.19 -12.26 -3.94
C LEU A 109 6.97 -11.28 -2.76
N LEU A 110 8.06 -10.75 -2.20
CA LEU A 110 8.01 -9.98 -0.98
C LEU A 110 7.63 -8.50 -1.18
N LEU A 111 7.90 -7.89 -2.34
CA LEU A 111 7.40 -6.55 -2.67
C LEU A 111 5.86 -6.47 -2.66
N MET A 112 5.21 -7.61 -2.90
CA MET A 112 3.75 -7.76 -2.81
C MET A 112 3.26 -8.10 -1.41
N LEU A 113 4.16 -8.41 -0.46
CA LEU A 113 3.81 -8.81 0.89
C LEU A 113 3.03 -7.73 1.66
N PRO A 114 3.36 -6.42 1.60
CA PRO A 114 2.53 -5.40 2.22
C PRO A 114 1.09 -5.41 1.69
N ALA A 115 0.90 -5.54 0.37
CA ALA A 115 -0.43 -5.66 -0.23
C ALA A 115 -1.16 -6.92 0.25
N ALA A 116 -0.44 -8.05 0.28
CA ALA A 116 -0.97 -9.33 0.72
C ALA A 116 -1.45 -9.25 2.17
N LEU A 117 -0.62 -8.72 3.08
CA LEU A 117 -0.94 -8.51 4.50
C LEU A 117 -2.13 -7.59 4.70
N LEU A 118 -2.15 -6.44 4.01
CA LEU A 118 -3.24 -5.46 4.15
C LEU A 118 -4.57 -6.02 3.63
N TRP A 119 -4.55 -6.78 2.54
CA TRP A 119 -5.77 -7.38 2.00
C TRP A 119 -6.26 -8.54 2.87
N SER A 120 -5.33 -9.38 3.34
CA SER A 120 -5.66 -10.55 4.16
C SER A 120 -5.97 -10.23 5.60
N TYR A 121 -5.74 -8.98 6.01
CA TYR A 121 -5.96 -8.51 7.36
C TYR A 121 -7.37 -8.84 7.86
N ASP A 122 -7.42 -9.45 9.03
CA ASP A 122 -8.65 -9.77 9.74
C ASP A 122 -8.54 -9.32 11.21
N ASP A 123 -9.63 -8.75 11.72
CA ASP A 123 -9.64 -8.12 13.04
C ASP A 123 -9.77 -9.16 14.17
N THR A 124 -10.09 -10.41 13.82
CA THR A 124 -10.40 -11.53 14.72
C THR A 124 -9.33 -11.81 15.75
N ILE A 125 -8.06 -11.58 15.42
CA ILE A 125 -6.91 -11.76 16.33
C ILE A 125 -6.95 -10.77 17.50
N TRP A 126 -7.47 -9.56 17.26
CA TRP A 126 -7.47 -8.46 18.23
C TRP A 126 -8.80 -8.33 18.96
N THR A 127 -9.87 -8.82 18.36
CA THR A 127 -11.22 -8.74 18.90
C THR A 127 -11.69 -10.12 19.35
N PHE A 128 -11.06 -10.68 20.39
CA PHE A 128 -11.50 -11.94 21.03
C PHE A 128 -13.02 -11.93 21.27
N GLY A 129 -13.78 -12.64 20.45
CA GLY A 129 -15.23 -12.81 20.57
C GLY A 129 -16.11 -11.66 20.06
N GLN A 130 -15.59 -10.54 19.55
CA GLN A 130 -16.42 -9.48 18.96
C GLN A 130 -16.49 -9.58 17.43
N GLN A 131 -17.69 -9.72 16.87
CA GLN A 131 -17.92 -9.87 15.43
C GLN A 131 -17.74 -8.58 14.60
N ARG A 132 -17.41 -7.44 15.22
CA ARG A 132 -17.29 -6.17 14.51
C ARG A 132 -15.92 -6.03 13.88
N LYS A 133 -15.87 -6.22 12.55
CA LYS A 133 -14.74 -5.94 11.68
C LYS A 133 -14.58 -4.42 11.48
N LEU A 134 -13.96 -3.75 12.45
CA LEU A 134 -13.76 -2.30 12.50
C LEU A 134 -12.75 -1.77 11.48
N PHE A 135 -11.66 -2.51 11.22
CA PHE A 135 -10.51 -2.03 10.47
C PHE A 135 -10.24 -2.80 9.18
N GLN A 136 -10.80 -4.01 9.01
CA GLN A 136 -10.65 -4.79 7.78
C GLN A 136 -10.98 -4.01 6.49
N SER A 137 -12.07 -3.23 6.48
CA SER A 137 -12.43 -2.42 5.30
C SER A 137 -11.39 -1.33 4.98
N ILE A 138 -10.74 -0.79 6.01
CA ILE A 138 -9.68 0.22 5.86
C ILE A 138 -8.40 -0.44 5.35
N ALA A 139 -8.03 -1.60 5.90
CA ALA A 139 -6.86 -2.36 5.47
C ALA A 139 -6.95 -2.75 3.97
N ARG A 140 -8.10 -3.28 3.53
CA ARG A 140 -8.34 -3.61 2.12
C ARG A 140 -8.27 -2.38 1.19
N ARG A 141 -8.75 -1.21 1.64
CA ARG A 141 -8.60 0.05 0.88
C ARG A 141 -7.13 0.48 0.76
N LEU A 142 -6.36 0.36 1.85
CA LEU A 142 -4.94 0.63 1.84
C LEU A 142 -4.18 -0.34 0.93
N ALA A 143 -4.56 -1.63 0.89
CA ALA A 143 -3.98 -2.61 -0.02
C ALA A 143 -4.17 -2.21 -1.48
N VAL A 144 -5.39 -1.79 -1.86
CA VAL A 144 -5.69 -1.34 -3.22
C VAL A 144 -4.92 -0.05 -3.57
N LEU A 145 -4.83 0.89 -2.64
CA LEU A 145 -4.06 2.12 -2.83
C LEU A 145 -2.56 1.82 -3.00
N TYR A 146 -2.02 0.93 -2.18
CA TYR A 146 -0.65 0.45 -2.27
C TYR A 146 -0.38 -0.23 -3.62
N LEU A 147 -1.25 -1.15 -4.06
CA LEU A 147 -1.13 -1.81 -5.36
C LEU A 147 -1.22 -0.81 -6.51
N GLY A 148 -2.13 0.17 -6.44
CA GLY A 148 -2.23 1.22 -7.45
C GLY A 148 -0.95 2.04 -7.56
N GLY A 149 -0.38 2.46 -6.43
CA GLY A 149 0.91 3.16 -6.41
C GLY A 149 2.06 2.30 -6.94
N LEU A 150 2.10 1.03 -6.56
CA LEU A 150 3.10 0.07 -7.01
C LEU A 150 3.00 -0.17 -8.52
N PHE A 151 1.81 -0.40 -9.06
CA PHE A 151 1.62 -0.62 -10.49
C PHE A 151 1.94 0.63 -11.30
N TYR A 152 1.61 1.81 -10.77
CA TYR A 152 2.02 3.06 -11.38
C TYR A 152 3.54 3.17 -11.47
N TRP A 153 4.25 2.95 -10.37
CA TRP A 153 5.72 2.99 -10.32
C TRP A 153 6.36 1.98 -11.29
N PHE A 154 5.92 0.74 -11.27
CA PHE A 154 6.44 -0.32 -12.15
C PHE A 154 5.92 -0.25 -13.58
N SER A 155 5.01 0.69 -13.90
CA SER A 155 4.62 0.92 -15.28
C SER A 155 5.75 1.58 -16.08
N PHE A 156 6.69 2.28 -15.43
CA PHE A 156 7.76 3.00 -16.14
C PHE A 156 8.91 2.07 -16.53
N TYR A 157 9.40 2.22 -17.77
CA TYR A 157 10.55 1.47 -18.28
C TYR A 157 11.80 1.65 -17.41
N GLY A 158 12.05 2.88 -16.94
CA GLY A 158 13.19 3.20 -16.07
C GLY A 158 13.21 2.42 -14.75
N ALA A 159 12.04 2.07 -14.20
CA ALA A 159 11.97 1.28 -12.96
C ALA A 159 12.64 -0.10 -13.12
N TRP A 160 12.57 -0.68 -14.32
CA TRP A 160 13.10 -2.01 -14.63
C TRP A 160 14.58 -2.04 -15.02
N ILE A 161 15.16 -0.90 -15.40
CA ILE A 161 16.56 -0.82 -15.85
C ILE A 161 17.47 -0.25 -14.78
N SER A 162 16.92 0.55 -13.87
CA SER A 162 17.67 1.05 -12.74
C SER A 162 18.23 -0.11 -11.91
N SER A 163 19.56 -0.27 -11.88
CA SER A 163 20.24 -1.36 -11.19
C SER A 163 20.42 -1.12 -9.67
N GLY A 164 19.74 -0.10 -9.12
CA GLY A 164 20.00 0.47 -7.78
C GLY A 164 19.20 -0.14 -6.63
N TRP A 165 18.31 -1.11 -6.89
CA TRP A 165 17.41 -1.67 -5.86
C TRP A 165 18.02 -2.79 -5.02
N TYR A 166 19.19 -3.29 -5.41
CA TYR A 166 19.79 -4.45 -4.75
C TYR A 166 20.81 -4.00 -3.71
N SER A 167 20.65 -4.53 -2.51
CA SER A 167 21.75 -4.58 -1.55
C SER A 167 22.89 -5.42 -2.11
N ARG A 168 24.13 -4.96 -1.89
CA ARG A 168 25.34 -5.73 -2.19
C ARG A 168 25.53 -6.90 -1.22
N VAL A 169 24.98 -6.80 -0.02
CA VAL A 169 25.16 -7.78 1.07
C VAL A 169 23.81 -8.14 1.69
N LEU A 170 23.55 -9.44 1.86
CA LEU A 170 22.34 -9.92 2.51
C LEU A 170 22.35 -9.54 4.00
N GLU A 171 21.42 -8.68 4.43
CA GLU A 171 21.25 -8.35 5.84
C GLU A 171 20.38 -9.39 6.55
N TRP A 172 21.00 -10.50 6.96
CA TRP A 172 20.31 -11.64 7.57
C TRP A 172 19.50 -11.28 8.82
N ARG A 173 19.88 -10.21 9.55
CA ARG A 173 19.18 -9.71 10.74
C ARG A 173 17.75 -9.21 10.44
N SER A 174 17.46 -8.86 9.19
CA SER A 174 16.11 -8.47 8.76
C SER A 174 15.19 -9.66 8.49
N LEU A 175 15.75 -10.86 8.26
CA LEU A 175 14.99 -12.06 7.88
C LEU A 175 13.90 -12.46 8.90
N PRO A 176 14.10 -12.37 10.23
CA PRO A 176 13.05 -12.74 11.18
C PRO A 176 11.79 -11.88 11.04
N SER A 177 11.96 -10.56 10.89
CA SER A 177 10.84 -9.63 10.76
C SER A 177 9.99 -9.90 9.52
N VAL A 178 10.69 -10.13 8.40
CA VAL A 178 10.08 -10.43 7.12
C VAL A 178 9.45 -11.82 7.13
N GLY A 179 10.15 -12.83 7.65
CA GLY A 179 9.70 -14.21 7.70
C GLY A 179 8.43 -14.39 8.55
N ILE A 180 8.36 -13.74 9.72
CA ILE A 180 7.18 -13.78 10.59
C ILE A 180 5.97 -13.14 9.89
N LEU A 181 6.15 -11.94 9.31
CA LEU A 181 5.06 -11.27 8.60
C LEU A 181 4.64 -12.02 7.32
N ALA A 182 5.58 -12.66 6.62
CA ALA A 182 5.28 -13.55 5.50
C ALA A 182 4.45 -14.76 5.95
N ALA A 183 4.83 -15.42 7.04
CA ALA A 183 4.10 -16.55 7.60
C ALA A 183 2.67 -16.14 8.00
N ILE A 184 2.50 -14.98 8.64
CA ILE A 184 1.19 -14.43 8.99
C ILE A 184 0.35 -14.19 7.73
N ALA A 185 0.93 -13.57 6.69
CA ALA A 185 0.22 -13.31 5.44
C ALA A 185 -0.25 -14.61 4.79
N ILE A 186 0.63 -15.62 4.69
CA ILE A 186 0.30 -16.93 4.12
C ILE A 186 -0.85 -17.57 4.91
N ALA A 187 -0.76 -17.60 6.24
CA ALA A 187 -1.80 -18.17 7.08
C ALA A 187 -3.16 -17.47 6.88
N GLN A 188 -3.18 -16.14 6.81
CA GLN A 188 -4.41 -15.37 6.56
C GLN A 188 -4.99 -15.60 5.16
N TRP A 189 -4.15 -15.75 4.13
CA TRP A 189 -4.60 -16.07 2.78
C TRP A 189 -5.15 -17.50 2.67
N VAL A 190 -4.53 -18.47 3.34
CA VAL A 190 -5.06 -19.84 3.44
C VAL A 190 -6.44 -19.81 4.11
N TYR A 191 -6.56 -19.11 5.23
CA TYR A 191 -7.84 -18.92 5.92
C TYR A 191 -8.91 -18.29 5.01
N LEU A 192 -8.58 -17.21 4.30
CA LEU A 192 -9.50 -16.55 3.36
C LEU A 192 -9.91 -17.46 2.19
N SER A 193 -8.98 -18.26 1.68
CA SER A 193 -9.23 -19.16 0.55
C SER A 193 -10.19 -20.28 0.95
N ILE A 194 -10.09 -20.78 2.18
CA ILE A 194 -10.95 -21.84 2.71
C ILE A 194 -12.32 -21.27 3.10
N GLN A 195 -12.37 -20.15 3.82
CA GLN A 195 -13.58 -19.73 4.54
C GLN A 195 -14.40 -18.63 3.84
N ALA A 196 -13.77 -17.74 3.07
CA ALA A 196 -14.45 -16.55 2.57
C ALA A 196 -14.81 -16.64 1.07
N ARG A 197 -14.09 -17.46 0.28
CA ARG A 197 -14.22 -17.63 -1.19
C ARG A 197 -14.83 -16.41 -1.92
N GLU A 198 -14.28 -15.23 -1.66
CA GLU A 198 -14.75 -13.97 -2.23
C GLU A 198 -14.07 -13.72 -3.58
N TRP A 199 -14.85 -13.42 -4.62
CA TRP A 199 -14.31 -13.12 -5.96
C TRP A 199 -13.30 -11.95 -5.95
N LYS A 200 -13.50 -10.95 -5.07
CA LYS A 200 -12.59 -9.81 -4.92
C LYS A 200 -11.22 -10.25 -4.41
N SER A 201 -11.21 -11.18 -3.46
CA SER A 201 -9.96 -11.74 -2.92
C SER A 201 -9.25 -12.60 -3.96
N ALA A 202 -9.99 -13.36 -4.78
CA ALA A 202 -9.41 -14.07 -5.91
C ALA A 202 -8.76 -13.09 -6.90
N MET A 203 -9.44 -12.00 -7.26
CA MET A 203 -8.91 -11.00 -8.19
C MET A 203 -7.63 -10.32 -7.67
N ILE A 204 -7.60 -9.91 -6.39
CA ILE A 204 -6.40 -9.34 -5.76
C ILE A 204 -5.28 -10.38 -5.65
N GLY A 205 -5.60 -11.62 -5.29
CA GLY A 205 -4.65 -12.73 -5.22
C GLY A 205 -4.01 -13.02 -6.58
N THR A 206 -4.80 -13.08 -7.66
CA THR A 206 -4.30 -13.21 -9.03
C THR A 206 -3.40 -12.04 -9.40
N THR A 207 -3.77 -10.81 -9.02
CA THR A 207 -2.97 -9.61 -9.30
C THR A 207 -1.62 -9.67 -8.59
N ILE A 208 -1.59 -10.08 -7.31
CA ILE A 208 -0.36 -10.29 -6.54
C ILE A 208 0.50 -11.40 -7.17
N LEU A 209 -0.13 -12.50 -7.59
CA LEU A 209 0.55 -13.64 -8.21
C LEU A 209 1.21 -13.26 -9.53
N VAL A 210 0.46 -12.63 -10.45
CA VAL A 210 0.98 -12.16 -11.73
C VAL A 210 2.13 -11.19 -11.51
N SER A 211 1.97 -10.23 -10.58
CA SER A 211 3.03 -9.27 -10.26
C SER A 211 4.31 -9.97 -9.77
N SER A 212 4.16 -11.01 -8.93
CA SER A 212 5.28 -11.79 -8.40
C SER A 212 5.97 -12.60 -9.49
N ILE A 213 5.21 -13.19 -10.42
CA ILE A 213 5.74 -13.95 -11.57
C ILE A 213 6.55 -13.03 -12.48
N VAL A 214 6.05 -11.85 -12.82
CA VAL A 214 6.75 -10.88 -13.68
C VAL A 214 8.08 -10.46 -13.05
N HIS A 215 8.08 -10.13 -11.76
CA HIS A 215 9.32 -9.80 -11.05
C HIS A 215 10.27 -10.99 -11.01
N PHE A 216 9.78 -12.20 -10.70
CA PHE A 216 10.62 -13.40 -10.70
C PHE A 216 11.28 -13.63 -12.06
N TRP A 217 10.51 -13.53 -13.15
CA TRP A 217 11.01 -13.73 -14.51
C TRP A 217 12.08 -12.70 -14.86
N HIS A 218 11.79 -11.42 -14.66
CA HIS A 218 12.70 -10.32 -14.93
C HIS A 218 14.05 -10.46 -14.20
N LEU A 219 14.01 -10.96 -12.97
CA LEU A 219 15.20 -11.07 -12.11
C LEU A 219 16.00 -12.36 -12.33
N ARG A 220 15.37 -13.45 -12.77
CA ARG A 220 15.97 -14.79 -12.73
C ARG A 220 16.11 -15.48 -14.06
N VAL A 221 15.17 -15.25 -14.96
CA VAL A 221 15.15 -15.94 -16.25
C VAL A 221 15.80 -15.05 -17.27
N GLU A 222 15.21 -13.88 -17.51
CA GLU A 222 15.67 -12.92 -18.50
C GLU A 222 15.12 -11.53 -18.18
N ALA A 223 15.97 -10.52 -18.31
CA ALA A 223 15.56 -9.14 -18.11
C ALA A 223 14.57 -8.71 -19.20
N ILE A 224 13.31 -8.55 -18.80
CA ILE A 224 12.18 -8.19 -19.66
C ILE A 224 11.62 -6.77 -19.38
N PRO A 225 12.42 -5.69 -19.40
CA PRO A 225 12.01 -4.37 -18.92
C PRO A 225 10.81 -3.78 -19.69
N VAL A 226 10.75 -3.99 -21.00
CA VAL A 226 9.64 -3.52 -21.84
C VAL A 226 8.35 -4.27 -21.53
N PHE A 227 8.41 -5.61 -21.52
CA PHE A 227 7.23 -6.44 -21.26
C PHE A 227 6.69 -6.22 -19.84
N ALA A 228 7.57 -6.13 -18.85
CA ALA A 228 7.17 -5.89 -17.47
C ALA A 228 6.44 -4.54 -17.32
N ALA A 229 6.97 -3.46 -17.90
CA ALA A 229 6.32 -2.16 -17.92
C ALA A 229 4.91 -2.20 -18.54
N ILE A 230 4.74 -2.93 -19.65
CA ILE A 230 3.44 -3.11 -20.31
C ILE A 230 2.45 -3.86 -19.40
N VAL A 231 2.89 -4.95 -18.75
CA VAL A 231 2.03 -5.73 -17.85
C VAL A 231 1.54 -4.88 -16.68
N PHE A 232 2.43 -4.12 -16.01
CA PHE A 232 2.02 -3.26 -14.90
C PHE A 232 1.14 -2.08 -15.34
N ASN A 233 1.35 -1.56 -16.54
CA ASN A 233 0.46 -0.57 -17.15
C ASN A 233 -0.96 -1.16 -17.37
N ALA A 234 -1.05 -2.36 -17.95
CA ALA A 234 -2.33 -3.04 -18.13
C ALA A 234 -3.03 -3.33 -16.80
N MET A 235 -2.28 -3.78 -15.79
CA MET A 235 -2.83 -4.05 -14.45
C MET A 235 -3.34 -2.78 -13.76
N LEU A 236 -2.63 -1.66 -13.89
CA LEU A 236 -3.10 -0.35 -13.41
C LEU A 236 -4.40 0.07 -14.12
N GLY A 237 -4.46 -0.09 -15.44
CA GLY A 237 -5.65 0.21 -16.24
C GLY A 237 -6.85 -0.64 -15.82
N VAL A 238 -6.66 -1.96 -15.66
CA VAL A 238 -7.69 -2.88 -15.17
C VAL A 238 -8.15 -2.48 -13.77
N LEU A 239 -7.23 -2.18 -12.84
CA LEU A 239 -7.56 -1.75 -11.49
C LEU A 239 -8.42 -0.47 -11.51
N ALA A 240 -8.03 0.51 -12.33
CA ALA A 240 -8.73 1.78 -12.44
C ALA A 240 -10.12 1.62 -13.06
N ILE A 241 -10.25 0.83 -14.14
CA ILE A 241 -11.55 0.53 -14.79
C ILE A 241 -12.48 -0.20 -13.80
N VAL A 242 -11.97 -1.20 -13.08
CA VAL A 242 -12.75 -1.93 -12.09
C VAL A 242 -13.18 -1.01 -10.93
N ALA A 243 -12.32 -0.10 -10.48
CA ALA A 243 -12.65 0.89 -9.46
C ALA A 243 -13.78 1.82 -9.93
N VAL A 244 -13.69 2.39 -11.15
CA VAL A 244 -14.76 3.20 -11.75
C VAL A 244 -16.04 2.38 -11.87
N ARG A 245 -15.99 1.21 -12.51
CA ARG A 245 -17.18 0.36 -12.73
C ARG A 245 -17.87 -0.03 -11.43
N ASN A 246 -17.11 -0.40 -10.41
CA ASN A 246 -17.69 -0.74 -9.10
C ASN A 246 -18.28 0.50 -8.41
N SER A 247 -17.60 1.65 -8.49
CA SER A 247 -18.11 2.89 -7.91
C SER A 247 -19.40 3.40 -8.57
N LEU A 248 -19.60 3.13 -9.87
CA LEU A 248 -20.86 3.43 -10.57
C LEU A 248 -22.03 2.57 -10.08
N LYS A 249 -21.75 1.42 -9.46
CA LYS A 249 -22.75 0.52 -8.87
C LYS A 249 -22.99 0.83 -7.40
N THR A 250 -21.94 1.14 -6.65
CA THR A 250 -22.02 1.38 -5.19
C THR A 250 -22.18 2.85 -4.81
N VAL A 251 -22.11 3.75 -5.78
CA VAL A 251 -22.14 5.22 -5.61
C VAL A 251 -21.02 5.71 -4.68
N GLU A 252 -19.92 4.96 -4.60
CA GLU A 252 -18.79 5.31 -3.74
C GLU A 252 -17.87 6.35 -4.40
N ARG A 253 -18.07 7.62 -4.05
CA ARG A 253 -17.28 8.78 -4.56
C ARG A 253 -15.77 8.58 -4.52
N ARG A 254 -15.24 8.03 -3.43
CA ARG A 254 -13.79 7.86 -3.25
C ARG A 254 -13.20 6.85 -4.25
N ALA A 255 -13.89 5.74 -4.48
CA ALA A 255 -13.46 4.72 -5.43
C ALA A 255 -13.55 5.23 -6.88
N PHE A 256 -14.57 6.03 -7.18
CA PHE A 256 -14.73 6.68 -8.49
C PHE A 256 -13.53 7.59 -8.80
N TRP A 257 -13.25 8.54 -7.90
CA TRP A 257 -12.15 9.49 -8.08
C TRP A 257 -10.78 8.79 -8.10
N PHE A 258 -10.57 7.76 -7.28
CA PHE A 258 -9.35 6.94 -7.36
C PHE A 258 -9.15 6.36 -8.77
N GLY A 259 -10.19 5.77 -9.37
CA GLY A 259 -10.12 5.21 -10.72
C GLY A 259 -9.88 6.27 -11.80
N VAL A 260 -10.61 7.40 -11.75
CA VAL A 260 -10.43 8.51 -12.70
C VAL A 260 -9.03 9.12 -12.61
N ILE A 261 -8.52 9.35 -11.40
CA ILE A 261 -7.17 9.88 -11.17
C ILE A 261 -6.13 8.88 -11.68
N ALA A 262 -6.29 7.59 -11.38
CA ALA A 262 -5.36 6.55 -11.85
C ALA A 262 -5.27 6.51 -13.39
N LEU A 263 -6.41 6.54 -14.09
CA LEU A 263 -6.44 6.61 -15.56
C LEU A 263 -5.81 7.90 -16.08
N SER A 264 -6.11 9.03 -15.44
CA SER A 264 -5.61 10.34 -15.86
C SER A 264 -4.09 10.41 -15.72
N VAL A 265 -3.56 10.02 -14.55
CA VAL A 265 -2.12 9.99 -14.27
C VAL A 265 -1.42 8.99 -15.20
N GLN A 266 -2.00 7.82 -15.45
CA GLN A 266 -1.44 6.85 -16.39
C GLN A 266 -1.28 7.42 -17.81
N LEU A 267 -2.27 8.15 -18.31
CA LEU A 267 -2.21 8.78 -19.63
C LEU A 267 -1.23 9.95 -19.66
N LEU A 268 -1.28 10.84 -18.66
CA LEU A 268 -0.38 11.98 -18.54
C LEU A 268 1.08 11.54 -18.53
N SER A 269 1.40 10.51 -17.75
CA SER A 269 2.77 10.02 -17.64
C SER A 269 3.33 9.47 -18.96
N ARG A 270 2.48 8.95 -19.85
CA ARG A 270 2.91 8.52 -21.20
C ARG A 270 3.06 9.66 -22.16
N LEU A 271 2.18 10.64 -22.09
CA LEU A 271 2.31 11.86 -22.90
C LEU A 271 3.61 12.62 -22.61
N MET A 272 4.11 12.53 -21.38
CA MET A 272 5.41 13.09 -20.97
C MET A 272 6.60 12.23 -21.39
N GLU A 273 6.41 10.92 -21.61
CA GLU A 273 7.47 10.01 -22.07
C GLU A 273 7.64 10.07 -23.60
N TYR A 274 6.59 10.40 -24.34
CA TYR A 274 6.65 10.58 -25.79
C TYR A 274 7.10 11.98 -26.19
N GLU A 275 7.97 12.06 -27.21
CA GLU A 275 8.39 13.31 -27.84
C GLU A 275 7.26 13.90 -28.71
N LEU A 276 6.24 14.48 -28.05
CA LEU A 276 5.17 15.25 -28.70
C LEU A 276 5.54 16.72 -28.77
N SER A 277 5.02 17.42 -29.77
CA SER A 277 5.10 18.88 -29.82
C SER A 277 4.30 19.51 -28.67
N PHE A 278 4.79 20.65 -28.15
CA PHE A 278 4.18 21.35 -27.02
C PHE A 278 2.68 21.63 -27.21
N SER A 279 2.27 22.02 -28.42
CA SER A 279 0.86 22.28 -28.74
C SER A 279 -0.01 21.04 -28.65
N LEU A 280 0.48 19.87 -29.09
CA LEU A 280 -0.26 18.61 -28.98
C LEU A 280 -0.35 18.14 -27.53
N GLN A 281 0.73 18.28 -26.76
CA GLN A 281 0.71 17.98 -25.32
C GLN A 281 -0.34 18.83 -24.60
N LEU A 282 -0.37 20.15 -24.83
CA LEU A 282 -1.34 21.06 -24.22
C LEU A 282 -2.79 20.69 -24.57
N LEU A 283 -3.05 20.36 -25.84
CA LEU A 283 -4.37 19.96 -26.31
C LEU A 283 -4.85 18.67 -25.63
N ILE A 284 -3.99 17.64 -25.57
CA ILE A 284 -4.37 16.35 -24.98
C ILE A 284 -4.57 16.50 -23.47
N VAL A 285 -3.69 17.22 -22.78
CA VAL A 285 -3.82 17.48 -21.33
C VAL A 285 -5.11 18.23 -21.02
N SER A 286 -5.45 19.25 -21.81
CA SER A 286 -6.69 20.02 -21.64
C SER A 286 -7.93 19.17 -21.88
N SER A 287 -7.92 18.34 -22.92
CA SER A 287 -9.01 17.41 -23.23
C SER A 287 -9.21 16.37 -22.13
N LEU A 288 -8.11 15.80 -21.62
CA LEU A 288 -8.15 14.83 -20.52
C LEU A 288 -8.67 15.45 -19.23
N ALA A 289 -8.19 16.64 -18.87
CA ALA A 289 -8.67 17.36 -17.69
C ALA A 289 -10.16 17.71 -17.80
N GLY A 290 -10.59 18.22 -18.96
CA GLY A 290 -12.00 18.49 -19.25
C GLY A 290 -12.87 17.24 -19.13
N SER A 291 -12.42 16.12 -19.71
CA SER A 291 -13.12 14.83 -19.65
C SER A 291 -13.24 14.30 -18.22
N ALA A 292 -12.19 14.42 -17.41
CA ALA A 292 -12.19 14.00 -16.00
C ALA A 292 -13.17 14.83 -15.16
N ILE A 293 -13.20 16.15 -15.35
CA ILE A 293 -14.14 17.06 -14.67
C ILE A 293 -15.58 16.75 -15.09
N ALA A 294 -15.83 16.60 -16.40
CA ALA A 294 -17.15 16.26 -16.91
C ALA A 294 -17.67 14.92 -16.36
N ALA A 295 -16.81 13.90 -16.31
CA ALA A 295 -17.14 12.60 -15.73
C ALA A 295 -17.46 12.72 -14.23
N GLY A 296 -16.71 13.54 -13.48
CA GLY A 296 -16.95 13.81 -12.07
C GLY A 296 -18.27 14.54 -11.81
N LEU A 297 -18.55 15.61 -12.54
CA LEU A 297 -19.82 16.34 -12.44
C LEU A 297 -21.00 15.44 -12.78
N TRP A 298 -20.91 14.67 -13.87
CA TRP A 298 -21.95 13.70 -14.24
C TRP A 298 -22.22 12.67 -13.14
N PHE A 299 -21.15 12.14 -12.53
CA PHE A 299 -21.27 11.19 -11.42
C PHE A 299 -21.98 11.81 -10.22
N GLU A 300 -21.66 13.06 -9.87
CA GLU A 300 -22.32 13.76 -8.76
C GLU A 300 -23.78 14.13 -9.05
N PHE A 301 -24.12 14.51 -10.27
CA PHE A 301 -25.50 14.84 -10.64
C PHE A 301 -26.40 13.59 -10.61
N ARG A 302 -25.89 12.44 -11.05
CA ARG A 302 -26.62 11.17 -10.99
C ARG A 302 -27.00 10.78 -9.55
N ASP A 303 -26.13 11.02 -8.58
CA ASP A 303 -26.37 10.74 -7.15
C ASP A 303 -27.47 11.63 -6.55
N ARG A 304 -27.70 12.83 -7.14
CA ARG A 304 -28.67 13.81 -6.63
C ARG A 304 -30.07 13.72 -7.24
N ALA A 305 -30.30 12.86 -8.23
CA ALA A 305 -31.63 12.70 -8.82
C ALA A 305 -32.60 12.04 -7.82
N PRO A 306 -33.68 12.72 -7.38
CA PRO A 306 -34.62 12.13 -6.44
C PRO A 306 -35.37 10.98 -7.13
N ILE A 307 -35.50 9.86 -6.41
CA ILE A 307 -36.43 8.79 -6.77
C ILE A 307 -37.81 9.43 -6.75
N SER A 308 -38.38 9.70 -7.92
CA SER A 308 -39.78 10.07 -8.04
C SER A 308 -40.60 8.94 -7.41
N SER A 309 -41.31 9.23 -6.32
CA SER A 309 -42.28 8.31 -5.74
C SER A 309 -43.25 7.84 -6.83
N PRO A 310 -43.60 6.54 -6.87
CA PRO A 310 -44.59 6.05 -7.83
C PRO A 310 -45.90 6.82 -7.60
N PRO A 311 -46.64 7.18 -8.67
CA PRO A 311 -47.91 7.86 -8.52
C PRO A 311 -48.87 6.96 -7.73
N GLU A 312 -49.40 7.49 -6.63
CA GLU A 312 -50.52 6.87 -5.92
C GLU A 312 -51.67 6.70 -6.91
N LEU A 313 -52.10 5.45 -7.12
CA LEU A 313 -53.27 5.13 -7.93
C LEU A 313 -54.51 5.70 -7.22
N PRO A 314 -55.33 6.53 -7.89
CA PRO A 314 -56.60 6.96 -7.33
C PRO A 314 -57.54 5.74 -7.20
N HIS A 315 -58.16 5.66 -6.03
CA HIS A 315 -59.16 4.66 -5.61
C HIS A 315 -60.33 4.51 -6.57
#